data_AF-A0A7C5NK62-F1
#
_entry.id   AF-A0A7C5NK62-F1
#
_cell.length_a   1.000
_cell.length_b   1.000
_cell.length_c   1.000
_cell.angle_alpha   90.00
_cell.angle_beta   90.00
_cell.angle_gamma   90.00
#
_symmetry.space_group_name_H-M   'P 1'
#
loop_
_entity.id
_entity.type
_entity.pdbx_description
1 polymer ?
#
loop_
_entity_poly.entity_id
_entity_poly.type
_entity_poly.pdbx_seq_one_letter_code
_entity_poly.pdbx_strand_id
1 'polypeptide(L)'
;MLLLMTSTSAEAYAKLAKDAGLSSYEMKKIIKKMVKTESTNGSYRAKNRKSGAYGRYQIMPKTAKYYAKKLHIPFGKWKEARNQDKIFKAILRDNIRSLKRNNIKVNAFTIYGTHQQGVNGFKAIIKNKKLTKGLERNIRHNLPKNLRLTSKNKLRKTWMRYWKKRFS
;
A
#
# COMPACT_ATOMS: atom_id res chain seq x y z
N MET A 1 1.22 -34.84 -23.25
CA MET A 1 1.86 -34.40 -21.98
C MET A 1 1.24 -33.06 -21.57
N LEU A 2 0.26 -33.09 -20.67
CA LEU A 2 -0.47 -31.91 -20.21
C LEU A 2 0.34 -31.26 -19.07
N LEU A 3 1.14 -30.23 -19.37
CA LEU A 3 1.84 -29.47 -18.34
C LEU A 3 0.85 -28.49 -17.68
N LEU A 4 0.20 -28.95 -16.61
CA LEU A 4 -0.61 -28.10 -15.73
C LEU A 4 0.31 -27.13 -14.97
N MET A 5 0.57 -25.95 -15.55
CA MET A 5 1.19 -24.82 -14.84
C MET A 5 0.18 -24.16 -13.89
N THR A 6 -0.17 -24.83 -12.80
CA THR A 6 -1.11 -24.31 -11.77
C THR A 6 -0.41 -23.67 -10.56
N SER A 7 0.82 -23.17 -10.69
CA SER A 7 1.56 -22.56 -9.55
C SER A 7 1.48 -21.02 -9.45
N THR A 8 0.65 -20.31 -10.21
CA THR A 8 0.92 -18.87 -10.45
C THR A 8 0.27 -17.84 -9.51
N SER A 9 -0.52 -18.22 -8.48
CA SER A 9 -1.13 -17.20 -7.58
C SER A 9 -0.91 -17.38 -6.07
N ALA A 10 -0.73 -18.60 -5.57
CA ALA A 10 -0.48 -18.86 -4.15
C ALA A 10 0.98 -18.55 -3.77
N GLU A 11 1.92 -18.84 -4.66
CA GLU A 11 3.36 -18.61 -4.46
C GLU A 11 3.73 -17.11 -4.54
N ALA A 12 2.99 -16.33 -5.33
CA ALA A 12 3.35 -14.95 -5.66
C ALA A 12 3.55 -14.03 -4.44
N TYR A 13 2.90 -14.33 -3.32
CA TYR A 13 2.98 -13.59 -2.06
C TYR A 13 3.38 -14.46 -0.85
N ALA A 14 3.71 -15.74 -1.04
CA ALA A 14 4.01 -16.65 0.07
C ALA A 14 5.17 -16.14 0.94
N LYS A 15 6.24 -15.63 0.32
CA LYS A 15 7.37 -15.01 1.04
C LYS A 15 6.94 -13.77 1.84
N LEU A 16 6.07 -12.93 1.28
CA LEU A 16 5.55 -11.74 1.98
C LEU A 16 4.64 -12.14 3.15
N ALA A 17 3.84 -13.18 2.98
CA ALA A 17 2.99 -13.74 4.02
C ALA A 17 3.83 -14.26 5.20
N LYS A 18 4.86 -15.07 4.90
CA LYS A 18 5.84 -15.53 5.90
C LYS A 18 6.53 -14.38 6.61
N ASP A 19 7.04 -13.38 5.88
CA ASP A 19 7.68 -12.21 6.46
C ASP A 19 6.73 -11.44 7.41
N ALA A 20 5.45 -11.38 7.05
CA ALA A 20 4.39 -10.72 7.81
C ALA A 20 3.86 -11.52 9.00
N GLY A 21 4.17 -12.81 9.11
CA GLY A 21 3.53 -13.70 10.09
C GLY A 21 2.05 -13.94 9.79
N LEU A 22 1.68 -14.04 8.51
CA LEU A 22 0.33 -14.29 8.03
C LEU A 22 0.31 -15.54 7.14
N SER A 23 -0.85 -16.17 7.00
CA SER A 23 -1.04 -17.20 5.98
C SER A 23 -1.01 -16.61 4.57
N SER A 24 -0.65 -17.43 3.57
CA SER A 24 -0.73 -17.03 2.16
C SER A 24 -2.14 -16.62 1.74
N TYR A 25 -3.16 -17.27 2.30
CA TYR A 25 -4.57 -16.96 2.07
C TYR A 25 -4.93 -15.55 2.59
N GLU A 26 -4.56 -15.23 3.83
CA GLU A 26 -4.80 -13.90 4.41
C GLU A 26 -4.07 -12.81 3.63
N MET A 27 -2.80 -13.03 3.28
CA MET A 27 -2.04 -12.07 2.48
C MET A 27 -2.74 -11.83 1.14
N LYS A 28 -3.17 -12.89 0.43
CA LYS A 28 -3.91 -12.75 -0.84
C LYS A 28 -5.20 -11.94 -0.69
N LYS A 29 -5.97 -12.14 0.40
CA LYS A 29 -7.16 -11.34 0.70
C LYS A 29 -6.82 -9.87 0.93
N ILE A 30 -5.77 -9.58 1.68
CA ILE A 30 -5.29 -8.22 1.93
C ILE A 30 -4.95 -7.54 0.62
N ILE A 31 -4.13 -8.17 -0.24
CA ILE A 31 -3.73 -7.60 -1.53
C ILE A 31 -4.93 -7.36 -2.44
N LYS A 32 -5.87 -8.31 -2.53
CA LYS A 32 -7.12 -8.14 -3.31
C LYS A 32 -7.91 -6.92 -2.83
N LYS A 33 -8.03 -6.75 -1.51
CA LYS A 33 -8.75 -5.64 -0.87
C LYS A 33 -8.05 -4.29 -1.08
N MET A 34 -6.71 -4.27 -1.01
CA MET A 34 -5.90 -3.10 -1.34
C MET A 34 -6.10 -2.68 -2.79
N VAL A 35 -5.98 -3.60 -3.75
CA VAL A 35 -6.13 -3.29 -5.18
C VAL A 35 -7.51 -2.72 -5.48
N LYS A 36 -8.58 -3.31 -4.93
CA LYS A 36 -9.96 -2.79 -5.07
C LYS A 36 -10.13 -1.39 -4.47
N THR A 37 -9.34 -1.06 -3.45
CA THR A 37 -9.37 0.27 -2.81
C THR A 37 -8.61 1.31 -3.62
N GLU A 38 -7.47 0.94 -4.22
CA GLU A 38 -6.59 1.83 -4.97
C GLU A 38 -7.08 2.05 -6.41
N SER A 39 -7.65 1.03 -7.05
CA SER A 39 -8.17 1.15 -8.41
C SER A 39 -9.46 0.35 -8.58
N THR A 40 -10.52 1.03 -9.03
CA THR A 40 -11.87 0.48 -9.17
C THR A 40 -11.87 -0.85 -9.93
N ASN A 41 -11.02 -0.98 -10.96
CA ASN A 41 -10.97 -2.16 -11.84
C ASN A 41 -9.64 -2.94 -11.75
N GLY A 42 -8.73 -2.61 -10.83
CA GLY A 42 -7.42 -3.29 -10.75
C GLY A 42 -6.51 -3.09 -11.97
N SER A 43 -6.77 -2.05 -12.78
CA SER A 43 -6.12 -1.85 -14.07
C SER A 43 -4.67 -1.38 -13.91
N TYR A 44 -3.76 -2.04 -14.63
CA TYR A 44 -2.36 -1.63 -14.74
C TYR A 44 -2.15 -0.29 -15.46
N ARG A 45 -3.20 0.29 -16.07
CA ARG A 45 -3.12 1.56 -16.80
C ARG A 45 -3.86 2.71 -16.11
N ALA A 46 -4.50 2.46 -14.96
CA ALA A 46 -5.25 3.49 -14.23
C ALA A 46 -4.36 4.66 -13.80
N LYS A 47 -4.68 5.89 -14.24
CA LYS A 47 -3.90 7.08 -13.90
C LYS A 47 -4.73 8.03 -13.04
N ASN A 48 -4.24 8.33 -11.84
CA ASN A 48 -4.76 9.45 -11.07
C ASN A 48 -4.23 10.76 -11.67
N ARG A 49 -5.12 11.55 -12.29
CA ARG A 49 -4.73 12.81 -12.95
C ARG A 49 -4.16 13.84 -11.97
N LYS A 50 -4.58 13.83 -10.71
CA LYS A 50 -4.17 14.82 -9.70
C LYS A 50 -2.81 14.49 -9.08
N SER A 51 -2.60 13.24 -8.65
CA SER A 51 -1.36 12.84 -7.96
C SER A 51 -0.30 12.29 -8.91
N GLY A 52 -0.68 11.88 -10.12
CA GLY A 52 0.20 11.13 -11.02
C GLY A 52 0.42 9.67 -10.60
N ALA A 53 -0.26 9.19 -9.56
CA ALA A 53 -0.27 7.78 -9.18
C ALA A 53 -0.75 6.92 -10.36
N TYR A 54 -0.10 5.77 -10.58
CA TYR A 54 -0.32 4.98 -11.78
C TYR A 54 -0.49 3.48 -11.47
N GLY A 55 -1.34 2.88 -12.29
CA GLY A 55 -1.53 1.46 -12.44
C GLY A 55 -2.26 0.80 -11.28
N ARG A 56 -2.12 -0.52 -11.20
CA ARG A 56 -2.96 -1.40 -10.38
C ARG A 56 -2.89 -1.08 -8.89
N TYR A 57 -1.72 -0.59 -8.46
CA TYR A 57 -1.38 -0.34 -7.07
C TYR A 57 -1.27 1.16 -6.74
N GLN A 58 -1.62 2.03 -7.70
CA GLN A 58 -1.51 3.48 -7.60
C GLN A 58 -0.14 3.94 -7.08
N ILE A 59 0.94 3.43 -7.69
CA ILE A 59 2.31 3.76 -7.28
C ILE A 59 2.64 5.18 -7.73
N MET A 60 3.14 6.00 -6.80
CA MET A 60 3.63 7.35 -7.09
C MET A 60 4.91 7.32 -7.94
N PRO A 61 5.08 8.19 -8.95
CA PRO A 61 6.27 8.17 -9.82
C PRO A 61 7.61 8.29 -9.07
N LYS A 62 7.67 9.10 -8.00
CA LYS A 62 8.87 9.21 -7.14
C LYS A 62 9.21 7.87 -6.46
N THR A 63 8.19 7.18 -5.94
CA THR A 63 8.34 5.85 -5.35
C THR A 63 8.75 4.84 -6.41
N ALA A 64 8.12 4.85 -7.58
CA ALA A 64 8.51 3.99 -8.69
C ALA A 64 9.96 4.21 -9.11
N LYS A 65 10.45 5.45 -9.17
CA LYS A 65 11.84 5.76 -9.51
C LYS A 65 12.82 5.14 -8.51
N TYR A 66 12.55 5.28 -7.22
CA TYR A 66 13.36 4.69 -6.16
C TYR A 66 13.41 3.15 -6.25
N TYR A 67 12.25 2.49 -6.36
CA TYR A 67 12.19 1.03 -6.40
C TYR A 67 12.64 0.45 -7.75
N ALA A 68 12.47 1.17 -8.86
CA ALA A 68 13.01 0.78 -10.15
C ALA A 68 14.55 0.72 -10.08
N LYS A 69 15.20 1.72 -9.49
CA LYS A 69 16.64 1.70 -9.22
C LYS A 69 17.03 0.51 -8.34
N LYS A 70 16.33 0.30 -7.22
CA LYS A 70 16.57 -0.80 -6.26
C LYS A 70 16.45 -2.19 -6.90
N LEU A 71 15.61 -2.35 -7.92
CA LEU A 71 15.32 -3.62 -8.58
C LEU A 71 16.01 -3.76 -9.94
N HIS A 72 16.88 -2.81 -10.32
CA HIS A 72 17.53 -2.77 -11.63
C HIS A 72 16.54 -2.80 -12.80
N ILE A 73 15.39 -2.13 -12.64
CA ILE A 73 14.38 -1.96 -13.69
C ILE A 73 14.64 -0.60 -14.36
N PRO A 74 14.82 -0.53 -15.69
CA PRO A 74 14.89 0.75 -16.40
C PRO A 74 13.64 1.58 -16.10
N PHE A 75 13.81 2.83 -15.67
CA PHE A 75 12.66 3.63 -15.22
C PHE A 75 11.59 3.75 -16.31
N GLY A 76 11.95 3.90 -17.59
CA GLY A 76 10.96 3.91 -18.69
C GLY A 76 10.01 2.70 -18.73
N LYS A 77 10.42 1.55 -18.14
CA LYS A 77 9.67 0.29 -18.12
C LYS A 77 8.89 0.04 -16.82
N TRP A 78 8.92 0.95 -15.84
CA TRP A 78 8.28 0.70 -14.52
C TRP A 78 6.75 0.49 -14.61
N LYS A 79 6.12 1.05 -15.65
CA LYS A 79 4.68 0.96 -15.90
C LYS A 79 4.25 -0.37 -16.54
N GLU A 80 5.16 -1.24 -16.96
CA GLU A 80 4.80 -2.59 -17.41
C GLU A 80 4.18 -3.39 -16.25
N ALA A 81 3.16 -4.21 -16.53
CA ALA A 81 2.42 -4.93 -15.49
C ALA A 81 3.34 -5.76 -14.56
N ARG A 82 4.25 -6.55 -15.15
CA ARG A 82 5.24 -7.34 -14.42
C ARG A 82 6.15 -6.50 -13.52
N ASN A 83 6.50 -5.28 -13.94
CA ASN A 83 7.38 -4.39 -13.19
C ASN A 83 6.63 -3.69 -12.08
N GLN A 84 5.36 -3.33 -12.29
CA GLN A 84 4.48 -2.85 -11.23
C GLN A 84 4.34 -3.87 -10.11
N ASP A 85 4.15 -5.16 -10.45
CA ASP A 85 4.06 -6.24 -9.46
C ASP A 85 5.35 -6.38 -8.65
N LYS A 86 6.51 -6.39 -9.33
CA LYS A 86 7.83 -6.46 -8.67
C LYS A 86 8.06 -5.28 -7.73
N ILE A 87 7.79 -4.05 -8.20
CA ILE A 87 7.92 -2.83 -7.41
C ILE A 87 6.98 -2.87 -6.21
N PHE A 88 5.72 -3.24 -6.42
CA PHE A 88 4.73 -3.32 -5.34
C PHE A 88 5.12 -4.35 -4.27
N LYS A 89 5.56 -5.55 -4.67
CA LYS A 89 6.07 -6.56 -3.73
C LYS A 89 7.27 -6.05 -2.93
N ALA A 90 8.17 -5.29 -3.56
CA ALA A 90 9.30 -4.69 -2.87
C ALA A 90 8.87 -3.60 -1.86
N ILE A 91 7.91 -2.74 -2.24
CA ILE A 91 7.30 -1.75 -1.33
C ILE A 91 6.69 -2.44 -0.12
N LEU A 92 5.89 -3.48 -0.32
CA LEU A 92 5.25 -4.21 0.76
C LEU A 92 6.25 -4.89 1.68
N ARG A 93 7.31 -5.48 1.13
CA ARG A 93 8.39 -6.08 1.93
C ARG A 93 9.02 -5.05 2.87
N ASP A 94 9.37 -3.88 2.35
CA ASP A 94 9.98 -2.82 3.16
C ASP A 94 9.00 -2.27 4.21
N ASN A 95 7.72 -2.12 3.85
CA ASN A 95 6.66 -1.74 4.78
C ASN A 95 6.48 -2.75 5.92
N ILE A 96 6.37 -4.04 5.61
CA ILE A 96 6.23 -5.13 6.61
C ILE A 96 7.44 -5.13 7.55
N ARG A 97 8.66 -5.08 7.00
CA ARG A 97 9.89 -4.99 7.80
C ARG A 97 9.90 -3.76 8.69
N SER A 98 9.41 -2.63 8.20
CA SER A 98 9.32 -1.42 9.02
C SER A 98 8.28 -1.54 10.13
N LEU A 99 7.12 -2.15 9.88
CA LEU A 99 6.11 -2.40 10.91
C LEU A 99 6.69 -3.24 12.05
N LYS A 100 7.35 -4.35 11.71
CA LYS A 100 8.02 -5.24 12.68
C LYS A 100 9.09 -4.51 13.49
N ARG A 101 10.01 -3.80 12.84
CA ARG A 101 11.07 -3.02 13.52
C ARG A 101 10.55 -1.93 14.46
N ASN A 102 9.29 -1.52 14.32
CA ASN A 102 8.68 -0.49 15.16
C ASN A 102 7.66 -1.07 16.16
N ASN A 103 7.64 -2.39 16.35
CA ASN A 103 6.71 -3.12 17.22
C ASN A 103 5.24 -2.82 16.89
N ILE A 104 4.92 -2.70 15.60
CA ILE A 104 3.56 -2.49 15.11
C ILE A 104 3.05 -3.82 14.55
N LYS A 105 1.92 -4.31 15.08
CA LYS A 105 1.28 -5.55 14.61
C LYS A 105 1.03 -5.49 13.09
N VAL A 106 1.52 -6.49 12.37
CA VAL A 106 1.28 -6.62 10.93
C VAL A 106 -0.11 -7.21 10.71
N ASN A 107 -0.98 -6.46 10.04
CA ASN A 107 -2.33 -6.89 9.64
C ASN A 107 -2.80 -6.08 8.43
N ALA A 108 -3.99 -6.38 7.93
CA ALA A 108 -4.59 -5.72 6.77
C ALA A 108 -4.58 -4.18 6.88
N PHE A 109 -5.00 -3.64 8.03
CA PHE A 109 -5.03 -2.20 8.28
C PHE A 109 -3.62 -1.58 8.31
N THR A 110 -2.66 -2.20 8.99
CA THR A 110 -1.31 -1.62 9.10
C THR A 110 -0.53 -1.72 7.81
N ILE A 111 -0.71 -2.80 7.02
CA ILE A 111 -0.14 -2.94 5.68
C ILE A 111 -0.68 -1.83 4.76
N TYR A 112 -2.02 -1.68 4.69
CA TYR A 112 -2.63 -0.65 3.87
C TYR A 112 -2.29 0.77 4.34
N GLY A 113 -2.35 1.02 5.63
CA GLY A 113 -2.03 2.33 6.21
C GLY A 113 -0.60 2.77 5.90
N THR A 114 0.35 1.83 5.94
CA THR A 114 1.75 2.08 5.58
C THR A 114 1.93 2.31 4.08
N HIS A 115 1.22 1.56 3.22
CA HIS A 115 1.21 1.81 1.77
C HIS A 115 0.70 3.21 1.45
N GLN A 116 -0.42 3.60 2.04
CA GLN A 116 -1.11 4.85 1.72
C GLN A 116 -0.41 6.11 2.29
N GLN A 117 0.24 6.02 3.45
CA GLN A 117 0.87 7.17 4.14
C GLN A 117 2.41 7.15 4.08
N GLY A 118 3.00 6.07 3.56
CA GLY A 118 4.40 5.74 3.77
C GLY A 118 4.71 5.36 5.22
N VAL A 119 5.86 4.73 5.43
CA VAL A 119 6.35 4.28 6.75
C VAL A 119 6.31 5.39 7.80
N ASN A 120 6.92 6.53 7.49
CA ASN A 120 7.07 7.62 8.46
C ASN A 120 5.73 8.31 8.74
N GLY A 121 4.89 8.50 7.71
CA GLY A 121 3.56 9.08 7.86
C GLY A 121 2.66 8.19 8.72
N PHE A 122 2.65 6.88 8.44
CA PHE A 122 1.88 5.93 9.23
C PHE A 122 2.35 5.85 10.68
N LYS A 123 3.67 5.79 10.91
CA LYS A 123 4.26 5.82 12.26
C LYS A 123 3.86 7.08 13.03
N ALA A 124 3.89 8.25 12.39
CA ALA A 124 3.48 9.51 13.01
C ALA A 124 1.97 9.52 13.36
N ILE A 125 1.14 8.92 12.52
CA ILE A 125 -0.30 8.75 12.76
C ILE A 125 -0.51 7.86 13.99
N ILE A 126 0.00 6.64 14.01
CA ILE A 126 -0.32 5.68 15.09
C ILE A 126 0.34 6.03 16.42
N LYS A 127 1.52 6.69 16.40
CA LYS A 127 2.24 7.13 17.62
C LYS A 127 1.82 8.52 18.09
N ASN A 128 0.68 9.02 17.63
CA ASN A 128 0.10 10.29 18.06
C ASN A 128 1.02 11.55 17.88
N LYS A 129 2.03 11.49 17.00
CA LYS A 129 3.00 12.59 16.79
C LYS A 129 2.36 13.80 16.11
N LYS A 130 2.84 15.03 16.38
CA LYS A 130 2.35 16.27 15.73
C LYS A 130 2.25 16.11 14.20
N LEU A 131 1.09 16.46 13.64
CA LEU A 131 0.87 16.39 12.19
C LEU A 131 1.54 17.57 11.50
N THR A 132 2.49 17.28 10.62
CA THR A 132 3.02 18.27 9.67
C THR A 132 1.93 18.67 8.67
N LYS A 133 2.05 19.86 8.06
CA LYS A 133 1.11 20.34 7.04
C LYS A 133 0.94 19.32 5.89
N GLY A 134 2.04 18.68 5.46
CA GLY A 134 2.02 17.65 4.42
C GLY A 134 1.28 16.38 4.84
N LEU A 135 1.55 15.87 6.04
CA LEU A 135 0.87 14.67 6.55
C LEU A 135 -0.63 14.91 6.76
N GLU A 136 -1.00 16.08 7.28
CA GLU A 136 -2.40 16.49 7.39
C GLU A 136 -3.11 16.49 6.03
N ARG A 137 -2.50 17.11 5.02
CA ARG A 137 -3.01 17.15 3.65
C ARG A 137 -3.19 15.73 3.08
N ASN A 138 -2.21 14.85 3.27
CA ASN A 138 -2.27 13.47 2.80
C ASN A 138 -3.41 12.68 3.49
N ILE A 139 -3.56 12.81 4.81
CA ILE A 139 -4.67 12.19 5.55
C ILE A 139 -6.02 12.65 4.99
N ARG A 140 -6.19 13.96 4.77
CA ARG A 140 -7.44 14.51 4.20
C ARG A 140 -7.71 13.99 2.79
N HIS A 141 -6.71 13.96 1.91
CA HIS A 141 -6.92 13.45 0.55
C HIS A 141 -7.34 11.97 0.51
N ASN A 142 -6.85 11.20 1.47
CA ASN A 142 -7.14 9.78 1.63
C ASN A 142 -8.40 9.49 2.46
N LEU A 143 -9.27 10.48 2.67
CA LEU A 143 -10.59 10.32 3.27
C LEU A 143 -11.69 10.62 2.25
N PRO A 144 -12.90 10.05 2.40
CA PRO A 144 -14.06 10.46 1.61
C PRO A 144 -14.41 11.92 1.90
N LYS A 145 -15.02 12.61 0.92
CA LYS A 145 -15.24 14.07 0.93
C LYS A 145 -15.80 14.60 2.26
N ASN A 146 -16.82 13.95 2.80
CA ASN A 146 -17.44 14.31 4.09
C ASN A 146 -16.49 14.22 5.28
N LEU A 147 -15.57 13.24 5.30
CA LEU A 147 -14.59 13.09 6.38
C LEU A 147 -13.36 13.99 6.22
N ARG A 148 -13.11 14.54 5.03
CA ARG A 148 -11.95 15.42 4.77
C ARG A 148 -12.02 16.73 5.56
N LEU A 149 -13.22 17.17 5.93
CA LEU A 149 -13.48 18.41 6.66
C LEU A 149 -13.35 18.24 8.18
N THR A 150 -13.05 17.02 8.67
CA THR A 150 -12.84 16.76 10.10
C THR A 150 -11.79 17.73 10.67
N SER A 151 -12.06 18.27 11.85
CA SER A 151 -11.13 19.14 12.56
C SER A 151 -9.77 18.46 12.80
N LYS A 152 -8.69 19.25 12.79
CA LYS A 152 -7.31 18.73 12.86
C LYS A 152 -7.07 17.81 14.07
N ASN A 153 -7.65 18.16 15.23
CA ASN A 153 -7.56 17.37 16.46
C ASN A 153 -8.23 15.98 16.36
N LYS A 154 -9.28 15.83 15.55
CA LYS A 154 -10.01 14.57 15.33
C LYS A 154 -9.51 13.80 14.10
N LEU A 155 -8.81 14.47 13.18
CA LEU A 155 -8.44 13.95 11.87
C LEU A 155 -7.72 12.59 11.90
N ARG A 156 -6.74 12.41 12.81
CA ARG A 156 -6.02 11.14 13.00
C ARG A 156 -6.96 10.01 13.39
N LYS A 157 -7.79 10.24 14.42
CA LYS A 157 -8.73 9.24 14.94
C LYS A 157 -9.76 8.87 13.88
N THR A 158 -10.28 9.85 13.15
CA THR A 158 -11.20 9.63 12.02
C THR A 158 -10.55 8.78 10.93
N TRP A 159 -9.32 9.10 10.52
CA TRP A 159 -8.58 8.32 9.52
C TRP A 159 -8.36 6.88 9.97
N MET A 160 -7.91 6.68 11.21
CA MET A 160 -7.70 5.35 11.77
C MET A 160 -9.00 4.55 11.83
N ARG A 161 -10.08 5.15 12.34
CA ARG A 161 -11.39 4.48 12.46
C ARG A 161 -11.94 4.07 11.10
N TYR A 162 -11.89 4.99 10.13
CA TYR A 162 -12.37 4.74 8.77
C TYR A 162 -11.64 3.56 8.12
N TRP A 163 -10.31 3.58 8.15
CA TRP A 163 -9.51 2.55 7.50
C TRP A 163 -9.44 1.24 8.29
N LYS A 164 -9.49 1.27 9.62
CA LYS A 164 -9.67 0.05 10.43
C LYS A 164 -10.99 -0.63 10.11
N LYS A 165 -12.12 0.09 10.05
CA LYS A 165 -13.42 -0.49 9.66
C LYS A 165 -13.38 -1.07 8.25
N ARG A 166 -12.68 -0.42 7.33
CA ARG A 166 -12.55 -0.93 5.97
C ARG A 166 -11.63 -2.13 5.88
N PHE A 167 -10.59 -2.25 6.69
CA PHE A 167 -9.60 -3.34 6.64
C PHE A 167 -9.67 -4.29 7.83
N SER A 168 -10.76 -4.28 8.61
CA SER A 168 -11.14 -5.39 9.48
C SER A 168 -11.56 -6.60 8.67
#